data_AF-A0AAD1HM88-F1
#
_entry.id   AF-A0AAD1HM88-F1
#
_cell.length_a   1.000
_cell.length_b   1.000
_cell.length_c   1.000
_cell.angle_alpha   90.00
_cell.angle_beta   90.00
_cell.angle_gamma   90.00
#
_symmetry.space_group_name_H-M   'P 1'
#
loop_
_entity.id
_entity.type
_entity.pdbx_description
1 polymer ?
#
loop_
_entity_poly.entity_id
_entity_poly.type
_entity_poly.pdbx_seq_one_letter_code
_entity_poly.pdbx_strand_id
1 'polypeptide(L)'
;MSDALLGAIAVVSAIALASIIVAAGLSGQPPRRRRPRSTRCPRSIGVGTVQMVAGSDDPVIVIEVESVAGQRFTGRLCHGADDEVLSALRPGVIVLVSFDPASRKQLSLADDAVAVRATADHTLLRQGVLTHDQLDLIRFGTRSCGVVTGMRATGRQREELCEVELDLIVTRRGGGQFPAREITLVPQTALAKVSPGSIIDTYYLPEDESAIAVCVPPA
;
A
#
# COMPACT_ATOMS: atom_id res chain seq x y z
N MET A 1 -50.98 -22.31 11.74
CA MET A 1 -50.47 -23.67 11.45
C MET A 1 -49.22 -23.47 10.61
N SER A 2 -48.07 -23.35 11.29
CA SER A 2 -46.98 -24.35 11.29
C SER A 2 -46.13 -24.23 10.01
N ASP A 3 -44.98 -23.56 10.06
CA ASP A 3 -43.66 -24.13 10.39
C ASP A 3 -43.27 -25.33 9.54
N ALA A 4 -42.16 -25.22 8.79
CA ALA A 4 -41.01 -26.13 8.90
C ALA A 4 -40.01 -26.00 7.72
N LEU A 5 -38.76 -25.70 8.11
CA LEU A 5 -37.50 -26.23 7.56
C LEU A 5 -37.07 -25.84 6.12
N LEU A 6 -35.79 -25.78 5.76
CA LEU A 6 -34.47 -25.61 6.40
C LEU A 6 -33.47 -25.84 5.25
N GLY A 7 -32.48 -24.95 5.08
CA GLY A 7 -31.25 -25.23 4.32
C GLY A 7 -31.40 -25.32 2.79
N ALA A 8 -30.38 -25.12 1.97
CA ALA A 8 -28.97 -24.91 2.23
C ALA A 8 -28.32 -24.35 0.94
N ILE A 9 -27.40 -23.40 1.12
CA ILE A 9 -26.05 -23.35 0.53
C ILE A 9 -25.88 -23.67 -0.96
N ALA A 10 -25.41 -22.67 -1.72
CA ALA A 10 -24.20 -22.80 -2.56
C ALA A 10 -23.77 -21.44 -3.13
N VAL A 11 -22.90 -20.74 -2.39
CA VAL A 11 -22.09 -19.63 -2.93
C VAL A 11 -21.02 -20.26 -3.82
N VAL A 12 -21.16 -20.08 -5.13
CA VAL A 12 -20.09 -20.35 -6.09
C VAL A 12 -19.12 -19.17 -6.02
N SER A 13 -18.08 -19.29 -5.19
CA SER A 13 -16.89 -18.45 -5.31
C SER A 13 -15.73 -19.35 -5.74
N ALA A 14 -15.59 -19.46 -7.05
CA ALA A 14 -14.43 -19.99 -7.73
C ALA A 14 -13.40 -18.86 -7.95
N ILE A 15 -12.16 -19.25 -8.26
CA ILE A 15 -10.93 -18.44 -8.39
C ILE A 15 -10.12 -18.46 -7.08
N ALA A 16 -9.47 -19.57 -6.72
CA ALA A 16 -8.30 -20.21 -7.35
C ALA A 16 -7.05 -19.32 -7.35
N LEU A 17 -6.24 -19.43 -6.27
CA LEU A 17 -4.77 -19.52 -6.32
C LEU A 17 -4.20 -19.75 -4.91
N ALA A 18 -4.34 -20.97 -4.39
CA ALA A 18 -3.58 -21.43 -3.23
C ALA A 18 -3.39 -22.95 -3.28
N SER A 19 -2.45 -23.41 -4.10
CA SER A 19 -1.90 -24.77 -3.97
C SER A 19 -0.48 -24.83 -4.54
N ILE A 20 0.53 -24.49 -3.74
CA ILE A 20 1.86 -25.05 -3.95
C ILE A 20 2.26 -25.75 -2.65
N ILE A 21 2.08 -27.07 -2.68
CA ILE A 21 2.58 -28.02 -1.70
C ILE A 21 4.11 -28.00 -1.80
N VAL A 22 4.80 -27.56 -0.74
CA VAL A 22 6.24 -27.74 -0.62
C VAL A 22 6.49 -29.13 -0.04
N ALA A 23 6.71 -30.10 -0.92
CA ALA A 23 7.38 -31.34 -0.58
C ALA A 23 8.90 -31.13 -0.71
N ALA A 24 9.62 -31.33 0.39
CA ALA A 24 11.07 -31.29 0.43
C ALA A 24 11.66 -32.49 -0.33
N GLY A 25 12.57 -32.22 -1.26
CA GLY A 25 13.37 -33.23 -1.95
C GLY A 25 14.74 -32.66 -2.29
N LEU A 26 15.78 -33.25 -1.70
CA LEU A 26 17.19 -32.92 -1.86
C LEU A 26 17.64 -33.07 -3.33
N SER A 27 18.08 -31.99 -3.97
CA SER A 27 19.11 -32.03 -5.02
C SER A 27 19.73 -30.64 -5.16
N GLY A 28 21.07 -30.59 -5.27
CA GLY A 28 21.84 -29.36 -5.22
C GLY A 28 21.46 -28.34 -6.29
N GLN A 29 21.11 -27.13 -5.84
CA GLN A 29 20.97 -25.96 -6.69
C GLN A 29 21.89 -24.86 -6.14
N PRO A 30 22.77 -24.26 -6.96
CA PRO A 30 23.68 -23.22 -6.49
C PRO A 30 22.86 -22.05 -5.92
N PRO A 31 23.41 -21.31 -4.93
CA PRO A 31 22.65 -20.30 -4.22
C PRO A 31 22.21 -19.23 -5.22
N ARG A 32 20.92 -19.27 -5.61
CA ARG A 32 20.24 -18.11 -6.16
C ARG A 32 20.45 -17.02 -5.13
N ARG A 33 21.29 -16.03 -5.46
CA ARG A 33 21.44 -14.80 -4.69
C ARG A 33 20.04 -14.35 -4.36
N ARG A 34 19.62 -14.53 -3.10
CA ARG A 34 18.45 -13.86 -2.57
C ARG A 34 18.74 -12.40 -2.81
N ARG A 35 18.07 -11.83 -3.82
CA ARG A 35 18.00 -10.39 -3.99
C ARG A 35 17.65 -9.86 -2.61
N PRO A 36 18.46 -8.97 -2.00
CA PRO A 36 18.12 -8.41 -0.71
C PRO A 36 16.66 -7.99 -0.77
N ARG A 37 15.87 -8.34 0.24
CA ARG A 37 14.57 -7.67 0.43
C ARG A 37 14.91 -6.20 0.52
N SER A 38 14.83 -5.51 -0.61
CA SER A 38 14.71 -4.08 -0.62
C SER A 38 13.49 -3.85 0.25
N THR A 39 13.71 -3.28 1.42
CA THR A 39 12.80 -2.30 1.99
C THR A 39 12.47 -1.38 0.82
N ARG A 40 11.41 -1.71 0.08
CA ARG A 40 10.93 -0.86 -1.00
C ARG A 40 10.35 0.31 -0.26
N CYS A 41 11.13 1.37 -0.08
CA CYS A 41 10.60 2.65 0.35
C CYS A 41 9.43 3.02 -0.57
N PRO A 42 8.43 3.77 -0.06
CA PRO A 42 7.32 4.18 -0.90
C PRO A 42 7.88 5.02 -2.01
N ARG A 43 7.70 4.57 -3.25
CA ARG A 43 8.02 5.43 -4.39
C ARG A 43 6.90 6.44 -4.53
N SER A 44 7.26 7.71 -4.48
CA SER A 44 6.37 8.83 -4.80
C SER A 44 6.37 9.07 -6.30
N ILE A 45 5.40 9.85 -6.76
CA ILE A 45 5.16 10.10 -8.18
C ILE A 45 5.10 11.58 -8.44
N GLY A 46 5.58 11.97 -9.62
CA GLY A 46 5.43 13.31 -10.14
C GLY A 46 5.26 13.30 -11.64
N VAL A 47 4.78 14.44 -12.13
CA VAL A 47 4.79 14.78 -13.54
C VAL A 47 6.12 15.48 -13.81
N GLY A 48 6.90 14.93 -14.73
CA GLY A 48 8.21 15.42 -15.09
C GLY A 48 8.22 16.01 -16.49
N THR A 49 8.78 17.20 -16.66
CA THR A 49 9.14 17.74 -17.97
C THR A 49 10.62 17.49 -18.21
N VAL A 50 10.94 16.78 -19.28
CA VAL A 50 12.33 16.56 -19.70
C VAL A 50 12.92 17.91 -20.07
N GLN A 51 14.00 18.31 -19.38
CA GLN A 51 14.70 19.56 -19.65
C GLN A 51 15.90 19.35 -20.58
N MET A 52 16.60 18.23 -20.42
CA MET A 52 17.82 17.94 -21.17
C MET A 52 17.98 16.44 -21.39
N VAL A 53 18.51 16.07 -22.56
CA VAL A 53 18.99 14.73 -22.90
C VAL A 53 20.39 14.92 -23.51
N ALA A 54 21.43 14.36 -22.89
CA ALA A 54 22.82 14.54 -23.31
C ALA A 54 23.57 13.20 -23.37
N GLY A 55 24.30 12.94 -24.46
CA GLY A 55 24.99 11.66 -24.71
C GLY A 55 24.18 10.73 -25.62
N SER A 56 24.86 9.83 -26.35
CA SER A 56 24.23 8.92 -27.31
C SER A 56 23.91 7.54 -26.72
N ASP A 57 24.88 6.92 -26.05
CA ASP A 57 24.80 5.49 -25.69
C ASP A 57 24.29 5.27 -24.24
N ASP A 58 24.55 6.22 -23.35
CA ASP A 58 24.05 6.28 -21.98
C ASP A 58 23.64 7.73 -21.67
N PRO A 59 22.47 8.18 -22.16
CA PRO A 59 22.10 9.59 -22.08
C PRO A 59 21.86 10.03 -20.63
N VAL A 60 22.45 11.16 -20.25
CA VAL A 60 22.10 11.89 -19.04
C VAL A 60 20.81 12.66 -19.31
N ILE A 61 19.72 12.26 -18.65
CA ILE A 61 18.40 12.87 -18.80
C ILE A 61 18.04 13.61 -17.54
N VAL A 62 17.85 14.92 -17.66
CA VAL A 62 17.46 15.82 -16.56
C VAL A 62 16.00 16.16 -16.70
N ILE A 63 15.24 15.98 -15.62
CA ILE A 63 13.80 16.18 -15.57
C ILE A 63 13.47 17.13 -14.43
N GLU A 64 12.70 18.18 -14.73
CA GLU A 64 12.03 18.99 -13.72
C GLU A 64 10.71 18.34 -13.35
N VAL A 65 10.49 18.10 -12.06
CA VAL A 65 9.40 17.27 -11.55
C VAL A 65 8.52 18.10 -10.63
N GLU A 66 7.21 17.99 -10.82
CA GLU A 66 6.19 18.37 -9.86
C GLU A 66 5.55 17.10 -9.27
N SER A 67 5.72 16.89 -7.97
CA SER A 67 5.16 15.71 -7.29
C SER A 67 3.65 15.83 -7.09
N VAL A 68 2.98 14.69 -6.85
CA VAL A 68 1.58 14.67 -6.42
C VAL A 68 1.34 15.49 -5.15
N ALA A 69 2.38 15.67 -4.33
CA ALA A 69 2.35 16.51 -3.11
C ALA A 69 2.66 18.00 -3.39
N GLY A 70 2.72 18.43 -4.65
CA GLY A 70 2.97 19.82 -5.06
C GLY A 70 4.42 20.29 -4.92
N GLN A 71 5.37 19.39 -4.65
CA GLN A 71 6.78 19.75 -4.52
C GLN A 71 7.43 19.83 -5.91
N ARG A 72 8.20 20.89 -6.17
CA ARG A 72 9.01 21.03 -7.39
C ARG A 72 10.48 20.80 -7.15
N PHE A 73 11.13 20.02 -7.99
CA PHE A 73 12.57 19.74 -7.92
C PHE A 73 13.11 19.21 -9.25
N THR A 74 14.43 19.14 -9.38
CA THR A 74 15.10 18.54 -10.55
C THR A 74 15.74 17.22 -10.19
N GLY A 75 15.52 16.20 -11.02
CA GLY A 75 16.13 14.88 -10.86
C GLY A 75 16.70 14.34 -12.16
N ARG A 76 17.57 13.33 -12.03
CA ARG A 76 18.14 12.60 -13.16
C ARG A 76 17.37 11.30 -13.34
N LEU A 77 16.95 11.00 -14.56
CA LEU A 77 16.35 9.71 -14.89
C LEU A 77 17.44 8.63 -14.85
N CYS A 78 17.28 7.68 -13.93
CA CYS A 78 17.98 6.42 -13.93
C CYS A 78 17.25 5.48 -14.89
N HIS A 79 17.99 4.92 -15.84
CA HIS A 79 17.45 4.03 -16.86
C HIS A 79 18.34 2.79 -17.01
N GLY A 80 17.76 1.72 -17.56
CA GLY A 80 18.49 0.51 -17.94
C GLY A 80 18.88 0.55 -19.41
N ALA A 81 19.86 -0.27 -19.81
CA ALA A 81 20.39 -0.28 -21.18
C ALA A 81 19.34 -0.59 -22.28
N ASP A 82 18.20 -1.20 -21.93
CA ASP A 82 17.18 -1.67 -22.88
C ASP A 82 15.86 -0.87 -22.83
N ASP A 83 15.88 0.35 -22.30
CA ASP A 83 14.66 1.12 -22.08
C ASP A 83 14.25 1.86 -23.38
N GLU A 84 13.47 1.19 -24.23
CA GLU A 84 13.03 1.66 -25.57
C GLU A 84 12.38 3.06 -25.52
N VAL A 85 11.74 3.38 -24.39
CA VAL A 85 11.08 4.67 -24.13
C VAL A 85 12.08 5.84 -24.13
N LEU A 86 13.36 5.60 -23.81
CA LEU A 86 14.40 6.64 -23.82
C LEU A 86 14.58 7.26 -25.21
N SER A 87 14.42 6.46 -26.26
CA SER A 87 14.56 6.92 -27.64
C SER A 87 13.50 7.97 -28.02
N ALA A 88 12.40 8.07 -27.28
CA ALA A 88 11.35 9.07 -27.48
C ALA A 88 11.54 10.33 -26.63
N LEU A 89 12.41 10.32 -25.62
CA LEU A 89 12.57 11.46 -24.70
C LEU A 89 13.30 12.63 -25.37
N ARG A 90 12.69 13.80 -25.37
CA ARG A 90 13.26 15.06 -25.89
C ARG A 90 12.94 16.18 -24.90
N PRO A 91 13.72 17.27 -24.88
CA PRO A 91 13.35 18.46 -24.13
C PRO A 91 11.89 18.87 -24.42
N GLY A 92 11.11 19.11 -23.37
CA GLY A 92 9.68 19.44 -23.43
C GLY A 92 8.72 18.25 -23.31
N VAL A 93 9.19 16.99 -23.40
CA VAL A 93 8.33 15.82 -23.20
C VAL A 93 7.89 15.72 -21.75
N ILE A 94 6.60 15.46 -21.54
CA ILE A 94 6.00 15.23 -20.22
C ILE A 94 5.96 13.72 -19.97
N VAL A 95 6.48 13.28 -18.82
CA VAL A 95 6.53 11.88 -18.39
C VAL A 95 6.04 11.72 -16.96
N LEU A 96 5.49 10.56 -16.64
CA LEU A 96 5.27 10.16 -15.25
C LEU A 96 6.55 9.55 -14.70
N VAL A 97 7.01 10.07 -13.58
CA VAL A 97 8.23 9.59 -12.91
C VAL A 97 7.92 9.11 -11.50
N SER A 98 8.60 8.05 -11.10
CA SER A 98 8.63 7.55 -9.74
C SER A 98 9.99 7.89 -9.09
N PHE A 99 9.99 8.18 -7.79
CA PHE A 99 11.20 8.54 -7.06
C PHE A 99 11.09 8.16 -5.58
N ASP A 100 12.24 8.01 -4.91
CA ASP A 100 12.31 7.91 -3.45
C ASP A 100 12.32 9.34 -2.86
N PRO A 101 11.36 9.72 -1.98
CA PRO A 101 11.35 11.02 -1.31
C PRO A 101 12.64 11.36 -0.55
N ALA A 102 13.36 10.37 -0.04
CA ALA A 102 14.65 10.56 0.62
C ALA A 102 15.80 10.79 -0.38
N SER A 103 15.62 10.41 -1.66
CA SER A 103 16.62 10.51 -2.73
C SER A 103 16.03 11.07 -4.02
N ARG A 104 15.43 12.27 -3.95
CA ARG A 104 14.70 12.93 -5.05
C ARG A 104 15.53 13.18 -6.32
N LYS A 105 16.86 13.10 -6.25
CA LYS A 105 17.75 13.30 -7.41
C LYS A 105 17.74 12.12 -8.38
N GLN A 106 17.24 10.97 -7.98
CA GLN A 106 17.19 9.75 -8.81
C GLN A 106 15.74 9.43 -9.15
N LEU A 107 15.43 9.44 -10.44
CA LEU A 107 14.09 9.20 -10.98
C LEU A 107 14.07 7.89 -11.75
N SER A 108 12.92 7.27 -11.86
CA SER A 108 12.64 6.21 -12.83
C SER A 108 11.32 6.51 -13.50
N LEU A 109 11.09 6.02 -14.72
CA LEU A 109 9.76 6.10 -15.32
C LEU A 109 8.77 5.37 -14.41
N ALA A 110 7.61 5.97 -14.18
CA ALA A 110 6.57 5.32 -13.40
C ALA A 110 5.86 4.28 -14.26
N ASP A 111 5.63 3.10 -13.68
CA ASP A 111 4.63 2.17 -14.23
C ASP A 111 3.22 2.61 -13.82
N ASP A 112 2.22 2.18 -14.60
CA ASP A 112 0.82 2.57 -14.39
C ASP A 112 0.29 2.15 -13.02
N ALA A 113 0.73 1.01 -12.48
CA ALA A 113 0.26 0.52 -11.18
C ALA A 113 0.78 1.40 -10.03
N VAL A 114 2.04 1.83 -10.12
CA VAL A 114 2.64 2.81 -9.21
C VAL A 114 1.90 4.14 -9.36
N ALA A 115 1.68 4.62 -10.60
CA ALA A 115 0.91 5.84 -10.90
C ALA A 115 -0.45 5.88 -10.19
N VAL A 116 -1.25 4.84 -10.39
CA VAL A 116 -2.58 4.69 -9.77
C VAL A 116 -2.48 4.67 -8.25
N ARG A 117 -1.53 3.93 -7.69
CA ARG A 117 -1.34 3.85 -6.24
C ARG A 117 -1.05 5.21 -5.63
N ALA A 118 -0.10 5.97 -6.16
CA ALA A 118 0.26 7.25 -5.54
C ALA A 118 -0.86 8.28 -5.63
N THR A 119 -1.62 8.29 -6.74
CA THR A 119 -2.81 9.15 -6.87
C THR A 119 -3.88 8.78 -5.85
N ALA A 120 -4.14 7.48 -5.67
CA ALA A 120 -5.08 7.00 -4.66
C ALA A 120 -4.63 7.42 -3.25
N ASP A 121 -3.36 7.18 -2.91
CA ASP A 121 -2.80 7.50 -1.60
C ASP A 121 -2.86 9.01 -1.31
N HIS A 122 -2.51 9.85 -2.29
CA HIS A 122 -2.64 11.30 -2.15
C HIS A 122 -4.10 11.72 -1.91
N THR A 123 -5.05 11.09 -2.61
CA THR A 123 -6.48 11.38 -2.44
C THR A 123 -6.96 10.99 -1.04
N LEU A 124 -6.59 9.79 -0.55
CA LEU A 124 -6.95 9.31 0.79
C LEU A 124 -6.38 10.22 1.89
N LEU A 125 -5.14 10.66 1.75
CA LEU A 125 -4.52 11.61 2.69
C LEU A 125 -5.21 12.97 2.65
N ARG A 126 -5.50 13.50 1.45
CA ARG A 126 -6.15 14.80 1.28
C ARG A 126 -7.57 14.83 1.82
N GLN A 127 -8.32 13.75 1.65
CA GLN A 127 -9.66 13.59 2.20
C GLN A 127 -9.63 13.30 3.71
N GLY A 128 -8.45 13.05 4.29
CA GLY A 128 -8.28 12.72 5.71
C GLY A 128 -8.79 11.33 6.07
N VAL A 129 -8.97 10.44 5.08
CA VAL A 129 -9.39 9.04 5.27
C VAL A 129 -8.28 8.23 5.94
N LEU A 130 -7.02 8.56 5.65
CA LEU A 130 -5.83 8.02 6.30
C LEU A 130 -4.91 9.16 6.73
N THR A 131 -4.14 8.93 7.79
CA THR A 131 -2.98 9.75 8.15
C THR A 131 -1.72 9.25 7.44
N HIS A 132 -0.65 10.06 7.44
CA HIS A 132 0.64 9.65 6.89
C HIS A 132 1.20 8.43 7.65
N ASP A 133 1.11 8.46 8.98
CA ASP A 133 1.60 7.37 9.83
C ASP A 133 0.82 6.07 9.56
N GLN A 134 -0.51 6.14 9.42
CA GLN A 134 -1.32 4.98 9.05
C GLN A 134 -0.95 4.42 7.68
N LEU A 135 -0.71 5.29 6.69
CA LEU A 135 -0.30 4.87 5.36
C LEU A 135 1.09 4.22 5.36
N ASP A 136 2.03 4.75 6.16
CA ASP A 136 3.37 4.18 6.31
C ASP A 136 3.34 2.82 7.00
N LEU A 137 2.48 2.64 8.01
CA LEU A 137 2.21 1.33 8.61
C LEU A 137 1.66 0.35 7.59
N ILE A 138 0.66 0.73 6.78
CA ILE A 138 0.07 -0.14 5.75
C ILE A 138 1.12 -0.59 4.73
N ARG A 139 2.09 0.28 4.40
CA ARG A 139 3.12 0.01 3.38
C ARG A 139 4.33 -0.75 3.91
N PHE A 140 4.82 -0.41 5.09
CA PHE A 140 6.10 -0.91 5.64
C PHE A 140 5.97 -1.67 6.94
N GLY A 141 4.84 -1.49 7.63
CA GLY A 141 4.54 -2.19 8.87
C GLY A 141 4.43 -3.70 8.67
N THR A 142 4.50 -4.39 9.80
CA THR A 142 4.24 -5.82 9.86
C THR A 142 2.74 -6.06 9.76
N ARG A 143 2.30 -6.62 8.62
CA ARG A 143 0.93 -7.11 8.46
C ARG A 143 0.65 -8.23 9.46
N SER A 144 -0.49 -8.13 10.14
CA SER A 144 -1.03 -9.13 11.05
C SER A 144 -2.56 -9.10 11.09
N CYS A 145 -3.15 -9.98 11.88
CA CYS A 145 -4.59 -10.01 12.13
C CYS A 145 -4.90 -9.41 13.51
N GLY A 146 -5.88 -8.52 13.55
CA GLY A 146 -6.47 -7.98 14.77
C GLY A 146 -7.89 -8.48 14.96
N VAL A 147 -8.22 -8.92 16.17
CA VAL A 147 -9.60 -9.19 16.57
C VAL A 147 -10.16 -7.95 17.23
N VAL A 148 -11.27 -7.43 16.71
CA VAL A 148 -11.99 -6.33 17.35
C VAL A 148 -12.61 -6.85 18.65
N THR A 149 -12.25 -6.24 19.78
CA THR A 149 -12.83 -6.54 21.09
C THR A 149 -13.78 -5.45 21.56
N GLY A 150 -13.65 -4.23 21.02
CA GLY A 150 -14.56 -3.10 21.27
C GLY A 150 -14.64 -2.17 20.06
N MET A 151 -15.80 -1.54 19.89
CA MET A 151 -16.05 -0.52 18.87
C MET A 151 -16.93 0.57 19.46
N ARG A 152 -16.53 1.84 19.31
CA ARG A 152 -17.33 3.00 19.73
C ARG A 152 -17.31 4.06 18.64
N ALA A 153 -18.48 4.53 18.22
CA ALA A 153 -18.54 5.71 17.36
C ALA A 153 -18.12 6.95 18.16
N THR A 154 -17.24 7.79 17.60
CA THR A 154 -16.81 9.03 18.27
C THR A 154 -17.84 10.15 18.13
N GLY A 155 -18.92 9.90 17.37
CA GLY A 155 -19.94 10.88 17.02
C GLY A 155 -19.53 11.80 15.86
N ARG A 156 -18.28 11.70 15.37
CA ARG A 156 -17.83 12.42 14.17
C ARG A 156 -18.18 11.61 12.94
N GLN A 157 -18.87 12.25 12.00
CA GLN A 157 -19.12 11.72 10.66
C GLN A 157 -18.51 12.66 9.63
N ARG A 158 -17.97 12.08 8.56
CA ARG A 158 -17.46 12.80 7.39
C ARG A 158 -18.06 12.16 6.15
N GLU A 159 -18.96 12.88 5.49
CA GLU A 159 -19.67 12.37 4.30
C GLU A 159 -20.36 11.02 4.62
N GLU A 160 -19.94 9.92 3.99
CA GLU A 160 -20.46 8.55 4.23
C GLU A 160 -19.58 7.70 5.18
N LEU A 161 -18.57 8.33 5.80
CA LEU A 161 -17.64 7.73 6.74
C LEU A 161 -18.01 8.06 8.19
N CYS A 162 -17.99 7.06 9.04
CA CYS A 162 -18.10 7.20 10.49
C CYS A 162 -16.72 7.05 11.13
N GLU A 163 -16.37 7.99 12.00
CA GLU A 163 -15.19 7.85 12.84
C GLU A 163 -15.52 6.93 14.02
N VAL A 164 -14.73 5.87 14.16
CA VAL A 164 -14.89 4.87 15.22
C VAL A 164 -13.56 4.65 15.93
N GLU A 165 -13.63 4.50 17.25
CA GLU A 165 -12.55 3.99 18.07
C GLU A 165 -12.71 2.46 18.19
N LEU A 166 -11.66 1.73 17.84
CA LEU A 166 -11.58 0.28 17.91
C LEU A 166 -10.62 -0.12 19.03
N ASP A 167 -11.07 -1.00 19.91
CA ASP A 167 -10.20 -1.77 20.80
C ASP A 167 -9.90 -3.12 20.11
N LEU A 168 -8.63 -3.46 19.97
CA LEU A 168 -8.14 -4.60 19.19
C LEU A 168 -7.24 -5.50 20.03
N ILE A 169 -7.28 -6.80 19.76
CA ILE A 169 -6.23 -7.74 20.16
C ILE A 169 -5.50 -8.20 18.90
N VAL A 170 -4.23 -7.80 18.79
CA VAL A 170 -3.41 -8.02 17.60
C VAL A 170 -2.41 -9.14 17.83
N THR A 171 -2.27 -10.03 16.84
CA THR A 171 -1.31 -11.13 16.92
C THR A 171 0.09 -10.65 16.53
N ARG A 172 1.13 -11.04 17.28
CA ARG A 172 2.52 -10.74 16.87
C ARG A 172 3.00 -11.76 15.86
N ARG A 173 3.84 -11.32 14.91
CA ARG A 173 4.51 -12.22 13.96
C ARG A 173 5.39 -13.30 14.64
N GLY A 174 5.89 -13.02 15.84
CA GLY A 174 6.70 -13.95 16.66
C GLY A 174 5.91 -14.79 17.67
N GLY A 175 4.58 -14.71 17.67
CA GLY A 175 3.72 -15.34 18.67
C GLY A 175 3.33 -14.43 19.83
N GLY A 176 2.25 -14.76 20.50
CA GLY A 176 1.61 -13.90 21.50
C GLY A 176 0.71 -12.81 20.89
N GLN A 177 0.07 -12.05 21.76
CA GLN A 177 -0.90 -11.00 21.38
C GLN A 177 -0.70 -9.74 22.22
N PHE A 178 -1.19 -8.60 21.73
CA PHE A 178 -1.17 -7.34 22.45
C PHE A 178 -2.45 -6.53 22.23
N PRO A 179 -2.88 -5.76 23.23
CA PRO A 179 -3.98 -4.83 23.06
C PRO A 179 -3.52 -3.59 22.29
N ALA A 180 -4.38 -3.09 21.42
CA ALA A 180 -4.18 -1.84 20.71
C ALA A 180 -5.48 -1.07 20.61
N ARG A 181 -5.36 0.25 20.47
CA ARG A 181 -6.48 1.14 20.23
C ARG A 181 -6.20 1.94 18.97
N GLU A 182 -7.22 2.06 18.13
CA GLU A 182 -7.10 2.80 16.88
C GLU A 182 -8.35 3.61 16.59
N ILE A 183 -8.19 4.84 16.11
CA ILE A 183 -9.29 5.67 15.61
C ILE A 183 -9.22 5.66 14.08
N THR A 184 -10.29 5.21 13.44
CA THR A 184 -10.33 5.08 11.98
C THR A 184 -11.66 5.54 11.41
N LEU A 185 -11.65 5.91 10.13
CA LEU A 185 -12.84 6.27 9.37
C LEU A 185 -13.35 5.04 8.62
N VAL A 186 -14.60 4.65 8.88
CA VAL A 186 -15.22 3.45 8.33
C VAL A 186 -16.48 3.82 7.57
N PRO A 187 -16.67 3.36 6.32
CA PRO A 187 -17.93 3.55 5.62
C PRO A 187 -19.12 3.05 6.44
N GLN A 188 -20.22 3.79 6.45
CA GLN A 188 -21.42 3.40 7.21
C GLN A 188 -21.90 1.97 6.86
N THR A 189 -21.81 1.60 5.58
CA THR A 189 -22.15 0.27 5.06
C THR A 189 -21.21 -0.84 5.53
N ALA A 190 -20.01 -0.50 6.00
CA ALA A 190 -18.99 -1.44 6.46
C ALA A 190 -18.88 -1.53 8.00
N LEU A 191 -19.70 -0.78 8.76
CA LEU A 191 -19.64 -0.77 10.23
C LEU A 191 -19.83 -2.16 10.86
N ALA A 192 -20.67 -3.02 10.27
CA ALA A 192 -20.86 -4.38 10.74
C ALA A 192 -19.58 -5.25 10.58
N LYS A 193 -18.69 -4.90 9.63
CA LYS A 193 -17.42 -5.62 9.39
C LYS A 193 -16.34 -5.26 10.42
N VAL A 194 -16.60 -4.28 11.28
CA VAL A 194 -15.70 -3.85 12.36
C VAL A 194 -16.36 -3.94 13.74
N SER A 195 -17.44 -4.73 13.88
CA SER A 195 -18.03 -5.00 15.19
C SER A 195 -17.14 -5.93 16.03
N PRO A 196 -17.31 -5.97 17.36
CA PRO A 196 -16.63 -6.95 18.20
C PRO A 196 -16.75 -8.38 17.67
N GLY A 197 -15.66 -9.13 17.70
CA GLY A 197 -15.51 -10.45 17.10
C GLY A 197 -15.01 -10.45 15.64
N SER A 198 -15.03 -9.31 14.96
CA SER A 198 -14.52 -9.20 13.58
C SER A 198 -12.99 -9.36 13.56
N ILE A 199 -12.49 -10.07 12.54
CA ILE A 199 -11.05 -10.18 12.27
C ILE A 199 -10.73 -9.23 11.12
N ILE A 200 -9.81 -8.30 11.35
CA ILE A 200 -9.41 -7.30 10.36
C ILE A 200 -7.90 -7.36 10.12
N ASP A 201 -7.50 -6.92 8.93
CA ASP A 201 -6.09 -6.71 8.61
C ASP A 201 -5.57 -5.52 9.43
N THR A 202 -4.46 -5.74 10.12
CA THR A 202 -3.77 -4.75 10.94
C THR A 202 -2.31 -4.65 10.52
N TYR A 203 -1.74 -3.47 10.68
CA TYR A 203 -0.35 -3.18 10.37
C TYR A 203 0.26 -2.43 11.55
N TYR A 204 1.38 -2.92 12.06
CA TYR A 204 2.06 -2.34 13.22
C TYR A 204 3.58 -2.37 13.04
N LEU A 205 4.30 -1.51 13.76
CA LEU A 205 5.76 -1.60 13.86
C LEU A 205 6.14 -2.52 15.03
N PRO A 206 6.97 -3.55 14.84
CA PRO A 206 7.40 -4.40 15.95
C PRO A 206 8.09 -3.65 17.10
N GLU A 207 8.74 -2.53 16.80
CA GLU A 207 9.37 -1.62 17.75
C GLU A 207 8.40 -0.64 18.45
N ASP A 208 7.20 -0.44 17.90
CA ASP A 208 6.17 0.42 18.46
C ASP A 208 4.77 -0.19 18.24
N GLU A 209 4.34 -0.98 19.22
CA GLU A 209 3.05 -1.66 19.25
C GLU A 209 1.88 -0.71 19.57
N SER A 210 2.14 0.57 19.85
CA SER A 210 1.09 1.57 20.04
C SER A 210 0.61 2.18 18.72
N ALA A 211 1.44 2.13 17.67
CA ALA A 211 1.12 2.60 16.34
C ALA A 211 0.55 1.46 15.49
N ILE A 212 -0.76 1.48 15.26
CA ILE A 212 -1.45 0.52 14.39
C ILE A 212 -2.23 1.24 13.30
N ALA A 213 -2.25 0.67 12.10
CA ALA A 213 -3.22 0.98 11.06
C ALA A 213 -4.12 -0.23 10.81
N VAL A 214 -5.39 0.03 10.51
CA VAL A 214 -6.38 -0.99 10.18
C VAL A 214 -6.82 -0.86 8.72
N CYS A 215 -7.07 -1.99 8.06
CA CYS A 215 -7.71 -2.03 6.76
C CYS A 215 -9.10 -2.64 6.90
N VAL A 216 -10.12 -1.84 6.59
CA VAL A 216 -11.50 -2.33 6.54
C VAL A 216 -11.78 -2.86 5.14
N PRO A 217 -12.31 -4.08 4.99
CA PRO A 217 -12.72 -4.60 3.70
C PRO A 217 -13.77 -3.66 3.07
N PRO A 218 -13.68 -3.34 1.76
CA PRO A 218 -14.72 -2.58 1.09
C PRO A 218 -16.07 -3.30 1.21
N ALA A 219 -17.16 -2.53 1.17
CA ALA A 219 -18.54 -3.02 1.29
C ALA A 219 -18.84 -4.10 0.24
#